data_AF-A0A258IIN6-F1
#
_entry.id   AF-A0A258IIN6-F1
#
_cell.length_a   1.000
_cell.length_b   1.000
_cell.length_c   1.000
_cell.angle_alpha   90.00
_cell.angle_beta   90.00
_cell.angle_gamma   90.00
#
_symmetry.space_group_name_H-M   'P 1'
#
loop_
_entity.id
_entity.type
_entity.pdbx_description
1 polymer ?
#
loop_
_entity_poly.entity_id
_entity_poly.type
_entity_poly.pdbx_seq_one_letter_code
_entity_poly.pdbx_strand_id
1 'polypeptide(L)'
;MNHDRYDDAYIRDILSRCRTIAVVGASPNPARPSFFVTKYLSERGFEVYPINPGQVGKEIAGRAFYGRLADVPVPIDMVDVFRAPAFVPSVSGEIGWTGVNSRTISSKRPQRLGSGVQRLSLSRTPKPPADVQ
;
A
#
# COMPACT_ATOMS: atom_id res chain seq x y z
N MET A 1 14.21 -1.95 19.47
CA MET A 1 14.30 -2.82 18.28
C MET A 1 15.03 -2.06 17.19
N ASN A 2 15.97 -2.68 16.48
CA ASN A 2 16.61 -2.08 15.31
C ASN A 2 15.76 -2.43 14.08
N HIS A 3 15.28 -1.43 13.36
CA HIS A 3 14.40 -1.59 12.19
C HIS A 3 15.10 -1.24 10.86
N ASP A 4 16.43 -1.12 10.85
CA ASP A 4 17.21 -0.79 9.65
C ASP A 4 17.44 -2.00 8.73
N ARG A 5 17.29 -3.22 9.25
CA ARG A 5 17.41 -4.46 8.48
C ARG A 5 16.52 -5.56 9.05
N TYR A 6 15.85 -6.29 8.16
CA TYR A 6 15.14 -7.52 8.47
C TYR A 6 15.65 -8.65 7.58
N ASP A 7 15.45 -9.89 8.02
CA ASP A 7 15.74 -11.07 7.21
C ASP A 7 14.69 -11.22 6.09
N ASP A 8 15.11 -11.64 4.90
CA ASP A 8 14.22 -11.83 3.75
C ASP A 8 13.15 -12.89 4.02
N ALA A 9 13.47 -13.95 4.77
CA ALA A 9 12.51 -14.98 5.15
C ALA A 9 11.41 -14.41 6.07
N TYR A 10 11.78 -13.51 6.97
CA TYR A 10 10.84 -12.81 7.84
C TYR A 10 9.92 -11.88 7.05
N ILE A 11 10.46 -11.08 6.12
CA ILE A 11 9.65 -10.22 5.24
C ILE A 11 8.70 -11.08 4.39
N ARG A 12 9.20 -12.17 3.81
CA ARG A 12 8.40 -13.10 2.99
C ARG A 12 7.25 -13.69 3.78
N ASP A 13 7.49 -14.13 5.01
CA ASP A 13 6.46 -14.68 5.88
C ASP A 13 5.33 -13.66 6.12
N ILE A 14 5.67 -12.42 6.48
CA ILE A 14 4.68 -11.33 6.63
C ILE A 14 3.86 -11.14 5.36
N LEU A 15 4.53 -10.96 4.22
CA LEU A 15 3.84 -10.68 2.96
C LEU A 15 3.00 -11.86 2.45
N SER A 16 3.41 -13.10 2.76
CA SER A 16 2.66 -14.31 2.38
C SER A 16 1.39 -14.53 3.17
N ARG A 17 1.31 -13.99 4.40
CA ARG A 17 0.15 -14.13 5.28
C ARG A 17 -0.82 -12.96 5.19
N CYS A 18 -0.39 -11.83 4.63
CA CYS A 18 -1.22 -10.63 4.47
C CYS A 18 -2.41 -10.88 3.52
N ARG A 19 -3.63 -10.67 4.02
CA ARG A 19 -4.89 -10.83 3.27
C ARG A 19 -5.72 -9.56 3.27
N THR A 20 -5.85 -8.91 4.42
CA THR A 20 -6.67 -7.71 4.60
C THR A 20 -5.82 -6.44 4.59
N ILE A 21 -6.15 -5.50 3.71
CA ILE A 21 -5.38 -4.27 3.50
C ILE A 21 -6.30 -3.07 3.66
N ALA A 22 -5.97 -2.18 4.59
CA ALA A 22 -6.62 -0.88 4.68
C ALA A 22 -5.84 0.17 3.89
N VAL A 23 -6.52 0.91 3.01
CA VAL A 23 -5.92 2.00 2.24
C VAL A 23 -6.39 3.34 2.81
N VAL A 24 -5.56 3.95 3.64
CA VAL A 24 -5.86 5.21 4.33
C VAL A 24 -5.59 6.40 3.42
N GLY A 25 -6.62 7.22 3.17
CA GLY A 25 -6.56 8.26 2.15
C GLY A 25 -6.91 7.74 0.76
N ALA A 26 -7.61 6.61 0.67
CA ALA A 26 -8.21 6.14 -0.58
C ALA A 26 -9.06 7.24 -1.23
N SER A 27 -9.01 7.34 -2.55
CA SER A 27 -9.75 8.35 -3.30
C SER A 27 -10.33 7.75 -4.57
N PRO A 28 -11.59 8.07 -4.91
CA PRO A 28 -12.19 7.64 -6.18
C PRO A 28 -11.67 8.43 -7.39
N ASN A 29 -10.84 9.46 -7.18
CA ASN A 29 -10.29 10.27 -8.27
C ASN A 29 -9.16 9.51 -9.00
N PRO A 30 -9.32 9.19 -10.30
CA PRO A 30 -8.31 8.44 -11.06
C PRO A 30 -6.94 9.14 -11.18
N ALA A 31 -6.86 10.45 -10.96
CA ALA A 31 -5.58 11.16 -10.95
C ALA A 31 -4.76 10.93 -9.66
N ARG A 32 -5.34 10.35 -8.62
CA ARG A 32 -4.65 10.11 -7.34
C ARG A 32 -4.04 8.71 -7.30
N PRO A 33 -2.79 8.55 -6.84
CA PRO A 33 -2.14 7.23 -6.74
C PRO A 33 -2.94 6.20 -5.94
N SER A 34 -3.64 6.62 -4.88
CA SER A 34 -4.45 5.72 -4.04
C SER A 34 -5.61 5.08 -4.79
N PHE A 35 -6.10 5.68 -5.89
CA PHE A 35 -7.11 5.06 -6.74
C PHE A 35 -6.57 3.78 -7.39
N PHE A 36 -5.41 3.89 -8.05
CA PHE A 36 -4.79 2.77 -8.76
C PHE A 36 -4.37 1.67 -7.80
N VAL A 37 -3.80 2.02 -6.64
CA VAL A 37 -3.39 1.02 -5.62
C VAL A 37 -4.59 0.25 -5.11
N THR A 38 -5.69 0.94 -4.76
CA THR A 38 -6.92 0.31 -4.28
C THR A 38 -7.49 -0.67 -5.32
N LYS A 39 -7.58 -0.23 -6.58
CA LYS A 39 -8.07 -1.06 -7.69
C LYS A 39 -7.16 -2.27 -7.93
N TYR A 40 -5.86 -2.05 -8.04
CA TYR A 40 -4.88 -3.10 -8.32
C TYR A 40 -4.88 -4.19 -7.24
N LEU A 41 -4.85 -3.81 -5.96
CA LEU A 41 -4.88 -4.77 -4.86
C LEU A 41 -6.19 -5.57 -4.85
N SER A 42 -7.32 -4.91 -5.13
CA SER A 42 -8.62 -5.58 -5.23
C SER A 42 -8.64 -6.60 -6.38
N GLU A 43 -8.10 -6.24 -7.55
CA GLU A 43 -7.99 -7.13 -8.72
C GLU A 43 -7.03 -8.31 -8.48
N ARG A 44 -6.06 -8.16 -7.58
CA ARG A 44 -5.14 -9.22 -7.18
C ARG A 44 -5.71 -10.15 -6.11
N GLY A 45 -6.95 -9.93 -5.69
CA GLY A 45 -7.66 -10.81 -4.75
C GLY A 45 -7.39 -10.50 -3.28
N PHE A 46 -6.81 -9.34 -2.94
CA PHE A 46 -6.74 -8.89 -1.56
C PHE A 46 -8.11 -8.37 -1.08
N GLU A 47 -8.34 -8.47 0.23
CA GLU A 47 -9.50 -7.88 0.88
C GLU A 47 -9.18 -6.43 1.24
N VAL A 48 -9.56 -5.51 0.35
CA VAL A 48 -9.19 -4.10 0.45
C VAL A 48 -10.30 -3.27 1.10
N TYR A 49 -9.92 -2.50 2.12
CA TYR A 49 -10.80 -1.61 2.88
C TYR A 49 -10.39 -0.15 2.67
N PRO A 50 -11.08 0.61 1.81
CA PRO A 50 -10.74 2.00 1.54
C PRO A 50 -11.20 2.91 2.69
N ILE A 51 -10.27 3.67 3.28
CA ILE A 51 -10.54 4.54 4.43
C ILE A 51 -10.45 6.02 4.01
N ASN A 52 -11.58 6.72 4.04
CA ASN A 52 -11.64 8.16 3.84
C ASN A 52 -12.96 8.75 4.39
N PRO A 53 -12.93 9.55 5.47
CA PRO A 53 -14.12 10.19 6.03
C PRO A 53 -14.93 11.00 5.01
N GLY A 54 -14.25 11.66 4.06
CA GLY A 54 -14.89 12.51 3.06
C GLY A 54 -15.50 11.75 1.88
N GLN A 55 -15.44 10.42 1.86
CA GLN A 55 -16.00 9.58 0.80
C GLN A 55 -16.96 8.51 1.33
N VAL A 56 -17.31 8.53 2.62
CA VAL A 56 -18.32 7.64 3.21
C VAL A 56 -19.62 7.74 2.41
N GLY A 57 -20.25 6.60 2.13
CA GLY A 57 -21.43 6.49 1.28
C GLY A 57 -21.14 6.37 -0.23
N LYS A 58 -19.86 6.36 -0.62
CA LYS A 58 -19.42 6.05 -1.99
C LYS A 58 -18.69 4.72 -2.03
N GLU A 59 -18.28 4.34 -3.23
CA GLU A 59 -17.51 3.12 -3.48
C GLU A 59 -16.32 3.35 -4.41
N ILE A 60 -15.34 2.46 -4.32
CA ILE A 60 -14.21 2.35 -5.24
C ILE A 60 -13.93 0.86 -5.48
N ALA A 61 -13.81 0.46 -6.75
CA ALA A 61 -13.57 -0.93 -7.12
C ALA A 61 -14.57 -1.93 -6.48
N GLY A 62 -15.84 -1.53 -6.33
CA GLY A 62 -16.88 -2.34 -5.70
C GLY A 62 -16.75 -2.50 -4.17
N ARG A 63 -15.96 -1.64 -3.52
CA ARG A 63 -15.76 -1.61 -2.06
C ARG A 63 -16.28 -0.29 -1.50
N ALA A 64 -17.09 -0.37 -0.45
CA ALA A 64 -17.58 0.79 0.28
C ALA A 64 -16.47 1.46 1.10
N PHE A 65 -16.52 2.80 1.18
CA PHE A 65 -15.61 3.57 2.01
C PHE A 65 -15.99 3.51 3.49
N TYR A 66 -14.97 3.31 4.33
CA TYR A 66 -15.06 3.49 5.78
C TYR A 66 -14.55 4.88 6.16
N GLY A 67 -15.11 5.44 7.23
CA GLY A 67 -14.68 6.74 7.75
C GLY A 67 -13.32 6.65 8.43
N ARG A 68 -13.14 5.62 9.25
CA ARG A 68 -11.96 5.40 10.08
C ARG A 68 -11.51 3.95 10.00
N LEU A 69 -10.28 3.69 10.40
CA LEU A 69 -9.72 2.33 10.47
C LEU A 69 -10.50 1.48 11.47
N ALA A 70 -10.88 2.06 12.60
CA ALA A 70 -11.65 1.39 13.66
C ALA A 70 -13.07 0.98 13.25
N ASP A 71 -13.60 1.50 12.14
CA ASP A 71 -14.93 1.16 11.64
C ASP A 71 -14.93 -0.14 10.83
N VAL A 72 -13.76 -0.69 10.50
CA VAL A 72 -13.64 -1.92 9.71
C VAL A 72 -13.97 -3.14 10.59
N PRO A 73 -14.95 -3.99 10.23
CA PRO A 73 -15.45 -5.06 11.09
C PRO A 73 -14.58 -6.32 11.09
N VAL A 74 -13.36 -6.22 10.56
CA VAL A 74 -12.40 -7.34 10.48
C VAL A 74 -11.01 -6.87 10.91
N PRO A 75 -10.14 -7.78 11.37
CA PRO A 75 -8.74 -7.48 11.61
C PRO A 75 -8.03 -7.04 10.31
N ILE A 76 -7.17 -6.02 10.42
CA ILE A 76 -6.34 -5.52 9.31
C ILE A 76 -4.91 -6.03 9.46
N ASP A 77 -4.40 -6.70 8.42
CA ASP A 77 -3.01 -7.18 8.36
C ASP A 77 -2.02 -6.07 7.99
N MET A 78 -2.40 -5.22 7.03
CA MET A 78 -1.55 -4.16 6.50
C MET A 78 -2.30 -2.85 6.29
N VAL A 79 -1.62 -1.73 6.57
CA VAL A 79 -2.15 -0.38 6.33
C VAL A 79 -1.25 0.34 5.34
N ASP A 80 -1.80 0.77 4.21
CA ASP A 80 -1.14 1.62 3.23
C ASP A 80 -1.66 3.07 3.36
N VAL A 81 -0.76 4.04 3.48
CA VAL A 81 -1.09 5.41 3.90
C VAL A 81 -0.76 6.42 2.81
N PHE A 82 -1.80 7.01 2.20
CA PHE A 82 -1.72 8.06 1.17
C PHE A 82 -2.08 9.45 1.72
N ARG A 83 -1.74 9.71 2.98
CA ARG A 83 -2.00 10.99 3.65
C ARG A 83 -0.74 11.85 3.70
N ALA A 84 -0.92 13.16 3.76
CA ALA A 84 0.21 14.07 3.98
C ALA A 84 0.86 13.77 5.35
N PRO A 85 2.20 13.93 5.48
CA PRO A 85 2.94 13.53 6.68
C PRO A 85 2.38 14.09 8.00
N ALA A 86 1.82 15.30 7.99
CA ALA A 86 1.21 15.93 9.16
C ALA A 86 0.03 15.11 9.75
N PHE A 87 -0.61 14.25 8.96
CA PHE A 87 -1.71 13.39 9.41
C PHE A 87 -1.25 11.97 9.78
N VAL A 88 0.03 11.62 9.60
CA VAL A 88 0.55 10.29 9.96
C VAL A 88 0.49 10.02 11.47
N PRO A 89 0.76 10.99 12.38
CA PRO A 89 0.66 10.73 13.82
C PRO A 89 -0.74 10.27 14.27
N SER A 90 -1.81 10.88 13.74
CA SER A 90 -3.17 10.48 14.10
C SER A 90 -3.52 9.08 13.58
N VAL A 91 -3.08 8.74 12.37
CA VAL A 91 -3.21 7.38 11.81
C VAL A 91 -2.42 6.37 12.64
N SER A 92 -1.20 6.72 13.06
CA SER A 92 -0.37 5.85 13.90
C SER A 92 -1.02 5.53 15.25
N GLY A 93 -1.67 6.51 15.88
CA GLY A 93 -2.41 6.29 17.13
C GLY A 93 -3.57 5.31 16.93
N GLU A 94 -4.30 5.45 15.83
CA GLU A 94 -5.42 4.57 15.48
C GLU A 94 -4.96 3.14 15.17
N ILE A 95 -3.86 2.97 14.44
CA ILE A 95 -3.23 1.66 14.16
C ILE A 95 -2.84 0.96 15.47
N GLY A 96 -2.24 1.70 16.41
CA GLY A 96 -1.83 1.14 17.70
C GLY A 96 -3.01 0.64 18.54
N TRP A 97 -4.14 1.37 18.51
CA TRP A 97 -5.34 1.02 19.27
C TRP A 97 -6.16 -0.13 18.65
N THR A 98 -6.18 -0.21 17.32
CA THR A 98 -6.95 -1.21 16.57
C THR A 98 -6.30 -2.60 16.53
N GLY A 99 -5.09 -2.74 17.10
CA GLY A 99 -4.41 -4.03 17.20
C GLY A 99 -3.91 -4.57 15.85
N VAL A 100 -3.76 -3.69 14.84
CA VAL A 100 -3.04 -4.04 13.60
C VAL A 100 -1.68 -4.57 13.99
N ASN A 101 -1.31 -5.75 13.48
CA ASN A 101 -0.08 -6.44 13.86
C ASN A 101 1.13 -5.56 13.49
N SER A 102 1.58 -4.74 14.43
CA SER A 102 2.50 -3.64 14.21
C SER A 102 3.94 -4.12 14.13
N ARG A 103 4.23 -4.97 13.14
CA ARG A 103 5.59 -5.43 12.83
C ARG A 103 6.24 -4.61 11.68
N THR A 104 5.72 -3.39 11.48
CA THR A 104 6.15 -2.23 10.67
C THR A 104 6.92 -2.50 9.37
N ILE A 105 6.32 -2.15 8.22
CA ILE A 105 7.05 -1.67 7.04
C ILE A 105 6.58 -0.24 6.75
N SER A 106 7.42 0.74 7.12
CA SER A 106 7.23 2.15 6.79
C SER A 106 7.90 2.45 5.44
N SER A 107 7.18 3.11 4.53
CA SER A 107 7.79 3.72 3.36
C SER A 107 8.68 4.89 3.82
N LYS A 108 9.98 4.64 4.00
CA LYS A 108 10.96 5.74 4.02
C LYS A 108 10.68 6.59 2.78
N ARG A 109 10.65 7.92 2.94
CA ARG A 109 10.63 8.88 1.82
C ARG A 109 11.64 8.36 0.78
N PRO A 110 11.25 8.14 -0.50
CA PRO A 110 12.26 7.81 -1.49
C PRO A 110 13.29 8.94 -1.46
N GLN A 111 14.53 8.62 -1.10
CA GLN A 111 15.63 9.53 -1.38
C GLN A 111 15.54 9.78 -2.87
N ARG A 112 15.36 11.04 -3.26
CA ARG A 112 15.35 11.41 -4.68
C ARG A 112 16.72 11.02 -5.22
N LEU A 113 16.82 9.86 -5.84
CA LEU A 113 17.86 9.65 -6.85
C LEU A 113 17.58 10.71 -7.92
N GLY A 114 18.61 11.42 -8.35
CA GLY A 114 18.53 12.60 -9.21
C GLY A 114 17.56 12.43 -10.40
N SER A 115 17.04 13.55 -10.89
CA SER A 115 16.07 13.69 -11.99
C SER A 115 16.02 12.51 -12.97
N GLY A 116 15.19 11.51 -12.67
CA GLY A 116 15.04 10.32 -13.51
C GLY A 116 13.93 9.44 -12.96
N VAL A 117 12.85 9.29 -13.74
CA VAL A 117 11.77 8.35 -13.44
C VAL A 117 12.34 6.94 -13.47
N GLN A 118 12.31 6.22 -12.36
CA GLN A 118 12.75 4.83 -12.27
C GLN A 118 11.89 3.97 -13.19
N ARG A 119 12.45 3.61 -14.35
CA ARG A 119 11.84 2.67 -15.31
C ARG A 119 11.99 1.25 -14.75
N LEU A 120 10.93 0.72 -14.17
CA LEU A 120 10.82 -0.70 -13.80
C LEU A 120 10.61 -1.56 -15.05
N SER A 121 11.68 -1.84 -15.79
CA SER A 121 11.70 -2.99 -16.70
C SER A 121 12.43 -4.14 -16.00
N LEU A 122 11.76 -5.27 -15.81
CA LEU A 122 12.42 -6.54 -15.53
C LEU A 122 13.50 -6.75 -16.60
N SER A 123 14.72 -7.02 -16.15
CA SER A 123 15.90 -7.24 -16.99
C SER A 123 15.61 -8.31 -18.05
N ARG A 124 15.25 -7.87 -19.26
CA ARG A 124 15.33 -8.70 -20.45
C ARG A 124 16.78 -8.71 -20.88
N THR A 125 17.39 -9.89 -20.88
CA THR A 125 18.66 -10.13 -21.57
C THR A 125 18.51 -9.66 -23.02
N PRO A 126 19.47 -8.90 -23.59
CA PRO A 126 19.37 -8.45 -24.97
C PRO A 126 19.31 -9.66 -25.91
N LYS A 127 18.39 -9.63 -26.87
CA LYS A 127 18.38 -10.58 -27.99
C LYS A 127 19.64 -10.32 -28.83
N PRO A 128 20.47 -11.34 -29.15
CA PRO A 128 21.62 -11.14 -30.01
C PRO A 128 21.17 -10.62 -31.39
N PRO A 129 22.00 -9.79 -32.06
CA PRO A 129 21.67 -9.26 -33.37
C PRO A 129 21.45 -10.40 -34.36
N ALA A 130 20.44 -10.25 -35.22
CA ALA A 130 20.21 -11.18 -36.30
C ALA A 130 21.36 -11.05 -37.30
N ASP A 131 22.01 -12.17 -37.61
CA ASP A 131 23.03 -12.24 -38.65
C ASP A 131 22.44 -11.72 -39.97
N VAL A 132 23.06 -10.67 -40.50
CA VAL A 132 22.81 -10.19 -41.86
C VAL A 132 23.90 -10.80 -42.71
N GLN A 133 23.49 -11.68 -43.64
CA GLN A 133 24.32 -12.15 -44.76
C GLN A 133 24.61 -11.01 -45.74
#